data_AF-A0A5C1MFX7-F1
#
_entry.id   AF-A0A5C1MFX7-F1
#
_cell.length_a   1.000
_cell.length_b   1.000
_cell.length_c   1.000
_cell.angle_alpha   90.00
_cell.angle_beta   90.00
_cell.angle_gamma   90.00
#
_symmetry.space_group_name_H-M   'P 1'
#
loop_
_entity.id
_entity.type
_entity.pdbx_description
1 polymer ?
#
loop_
_entity_poly.entity_id
_entity_poly.type
_entity_poly.pdbx_seq_one_letter_code
_entity_poly.pdbx_strand_id
1 'polypeptide(L)'
;MGQGKKAELIGREENCLVYATIIKNAKEIKNVACKVYFPERIHEKPYLLFKPSRTDAARMTGLFNGTFKADIIGIDKEIQTTMMAPEVYFSENSTKYWGSDISESTILGEPQNLHIIDHLKNHDKPDRTHVEFWVSPNSFITPFISQTSSYTGAITQKRIEKCEFTIKGGTVLKFDKHFKSKTLKNNDLIQWSHLVARFETDMPAVELVTIKNELLEDIDDFLLLVSVASRRLTACLGWTAHDKYSITKLYRGNYSFPDVHKEVNSNDVVVDIRDFKSFMKCCYPVFQDYENKLALRNALHSAIPSDLHSLETSYLSMFAGLETLILDFRRREGAELVLSPGQFKHLRNYLKKCIKQSTKPELTVAQQESICNKLGELNRVSLREAFESFCKKYTIYLTDLWPVFGENDAVGLVDIRNKLIHGDPLDHDVFGTLIIAREHLKYTLERVLMRILNWNLAKSKVSPEYLAIYGFGMKDLQTEQKKLSKYIHG
;
A
#
# COMPACT_ATOMS: atom_id res chain seq x y z
N MET A 1 20.47 -4.74 -6.73
CA MET A 1 19.53 -3.84 -7.45
C MET A 1 20.13 -2.49 -7.88
N GLY A 2 21.28 -2.03 -7.37
CA GLY A 2 21.82 -0.68 -7.66
C GLY A 2 22.48 -0.46 -9.04
N GLN A 3 23.26 -1.41 -9.55
CA GLN A 3 24.02 -1.23 -10.80
C GLN A 3 23.15 -1.01 -12.05
N GLY A 4 21.88 -1.46 -12.06
CA GLY A 4 20.96 -1.29 -13.19
C GLY A 4 20.40 0.14 -13.35
N LYS A 5 20.10 0.84 -12.24
CA LYS A 5 19.46 2.16 -12.27
C LYS A 5 20.39 3.27 -12.77
N LYS A 6 21.68 3.20 -12.41
CA LYS A 6 22.70 4.14 -12.91
C LYS A 6 22.90 4.01 -14.42
N ALA A 7 22.80 2.79 -14.97
CA ALA A 7 22.91 2.55 -16.41
C ALA A 7 21.72 3.12 -17.20
N GLU A 8 20.49 3.05 -16.65
CA GLU A 8 19.30 3.68 -17.27
C GLU A 8 19.39 5.21 -17.32
N LEU A 9 19.95 5.85 -16.29
CA LEU A 9 20.11 7.31 -16.22
C LEU A 9 21.20 7.85 -17.17
N ILE A 10 22.21 7.05 -17.50
CA ILE A 10 23.33 7.47 -18.37
C ILE A 10 22.90 7.66 -19.83
N GLY A 11 21.78 7.05 -20.26
CA GLY A 11 21.25 7.18 -21.62
C GLY A 11 20.22 8.31 -21.82
N ARG A 12 19.87 9.06 -20.78
CA ARG A 12 18.76 10.03 -20.79
C ARG A 12 19.26 11.46 -20.54
N GLU A 13 18.77 12.41 -21.33
CA GLU A 13 19.04 13.84 -21.10
C GLU A 13 18.36 14.32 -19.81
N GLU A 14 19.07 15.09 -19.00
CA GLU A 14 18.47 15.75 -17.84
C GLU A 14 17.33 16.69 -18.23
N ASN A 15 16.30 16.79 -17.40
CA ASN A 15 15.21 17.73 -17.63
C ASN A 15 15.62 19.15 -17.23
N CYS A 16 16.33 19.28 -16.11
CA CYS A 16 16.81 20.57 -15.61
C CYS A 16 18.17 20.42 -14.93
N LEU A 17 18.97 21.48 -14.99
CA LEU A 17 20.16 21.65 -14.16
C LEU A 17 19.89 22.80 -13.18
N VAL A 18 19.99 22.54 -11.88
CA VAL A 18 19.68 23.51 -10.83
C VAL A 18 20.79 23.58 -9.78
N TYR A 19 20.88 24.71 -9.08
CA TYR A 19 21.73 24.84 -7.89
C TYR A 19 20.88 24.64 -6.64
N ALA A 20 21.09 23.50 -6.01
CA ALA A 20 20.29 23.05 -4.88
C ALA A 20 20.87 23.47 -3.53
N THR A 21 19.97 23.64 -2.57
CA THR A 21 20.27 23.70 -1.15
C THR A 21 19.80 22.41 -0.47
N ILE A 22 20.72 21.74 0.20
CA ILE A 22 20.45 20.54 1.00
C ILE A 22 20.45 20.90 2.48
N ILE A 23 19.36 20.58 3.19
CA ILE A 23 19.16 20.95 4.60
C ILE A 23 18.99 19.69 5.44
N LYS A 24 19.75 19.56 6.54
CA LYS A 24 19.55 18.51 7.55
C LYS A 24 19.97 19.00 8.93
N ASN A 25 19.12 18.84 9.95
CA ASN A 25 19.40 19.21 11.34
C ASN A 25 19.99 20.63 11.49
N ALA A 26 19.36 21.62 10.83
CA ALA A 26 19.80 23.03 10.76
C ALA A 26 21.15 23.29 10.06
N LYS A 27 21.81 22.27 9.50
CA LYS A 27 22.98 22.44 8.61
C LYS A 27 22.51 22.56 7.18
N GLU A 28 23.00 23.59 6.48
CA GLU A 28 22.73 23.82 5.07
C GLU A 28 23.99 23.59 4.23
N ILE A 29 23.80 23.00 3.05
CA ILE A 29 24.80 22.87 1.99
C ILE A 29 24.19 23.58 0.78
N LYS A 30 24.71 24.76 0.45
CA LYS A 30 24.18 25.63 -0.61
C LYS A 30 24.94 25.41 -1.92
N ASN A 31 24.31 25.81 -3.03
CA ASN A 31 24.92 25.83 -4.36
C ASN A 31 25.45 24.47 -4.85
N VAL A 32 24.78 23.39 -4.49
CA VAL A 32 25.11 22.04 -5.00
C VAL A 32 24.51 21.89 -6.38
N ALA A 33 25.34 21.78 -7.42
CA ALA A 33 24.85 21.52 -8.76
C ALA A 33 24.08 20.18 -8.79
N CYS A 34 22.88 20.17 -9.35
CA CYS A 34 21.99 19.04 -9.35
C CYS A 34 21.32 18.89 -10.72
N LYS A 35 21.49 17.72 -11.34
CA LYS A 35 20.71 17.33 -12.50
C LYS A 35 19.41 16.68 -12.03
N VAL A 36 18.30 17.19 -12.52
CA VAL A 36 16.96 16.71 -12.18
C VAL A 36 16.41 15.89 -13.34
N TYR A 37 16.01 14.66 -13.04
CA TYR A 37 15.41 13.74 -14.00
C TYR A 37 13.96 13.50 -13.59
N PHE A 38 13.02 14.08 -14.34
CA PHE A 38 11.59 13.80 -14.19
C PHE A 38 11.24 12.50 -14.88
N PRO A 39 10.19 11.79 -14.47
CA PRO A 39 9.76 10.57 -15.18
C PRO A 39 9.16 10.89 -16.57
N GLU A 40 9.44 10.08 -17.60
CA GLU A 40 8.74 10.19 -18.91
C GLU A 40 7.33 9.61 -18.77
N ARG A 41 7.22 8.51 -18.03
CA ARG A 41 5.98 7.77 -17.78
C ARG A 41 5.56 7.94 -16.33
N ILE A 42 4.25 7.99 -16.07
CA ILE A 42 3.76 8.22 -14.69
C ILE A 42 4.15 7.14 -13.67
N HIS A 43 4.64 5.98 -14.14
CA HIS A 43 5.10 4.88 -13.29
C HIS A 43 6.58 4.95 -12.89
N GLU A 44 7.34 5.82 -13.53
CA GLU A 44 8.74 6.02 -13.21
C GLU A 44 8.89 6.99 -12.03
N LYS A 45 9.98 6.86 -11.30
CA LYS A 45 10.31 7.78 -10.19
C LYS A 45 11.23 8.90 -10.69
N PRO A 46 11.09 10.13 -10.16
CA PRO A 46 12.08 11.16 -10.39
C PRO A 46 13.40 10.83 -9.67
N TYR A 47 14.51 11.31 -10.21
CA TYR A 47 15.84 11.16 -9.62
C TYR A 47 16.58 12.50 -9.58
N LEU A 48 17.39 12.67 -8.54
CA LEU A 48 18.26 13.84 -8.37
C LEU A 48 19.71 13.38 -8.41
N LEU A 49 20.52 13.95 -9.29
CA LEU A 49 21.94 13.63 -9.38
C LEU A 49 22.76 14.84 -8.93
N PHE A 50 23.31 14.75 -7.73
CA PHE A 50 24.09 15.82 -7.12
C PHE A 50 25.55 15.75 -7.55
N LYS A 51 26.13 16.92 -7.82
CA LYS A 51 27.53 17.16 -8.16
C LYS A 51 28.16 18.13 -7.15
N PRO A 52 28.32 17.70 -5.87
CA PRO A 52 28.87 18.56 -4.84
C PRO A 52 30.38 18.80 -5.01
N SER A 53 30.88 19.86 -4.38
CA SER A 53 32.32 20.08 -4.18
C SER A 53 32.93 18.93 -3.35
N ARG A 54 34.25 18.76 -3.35
CA ARG A 54 34.91 17.68 -2.58
C ARG A 54 34.57 17.74 -1.08
N THR A 55 34.53 18.95 -0.51
CA THR A 55 34.19 19.17 0.91
C THR A 55 32.72 18.88 1.18
N ASP A 56 31.82 19.32 0.31
CA ASP A 56 30.39 19.07 0.45
C ASP A 56 30.01 17.62 0.17
N ALA A 57 30.75 16.93 -0.71
CA ALA A 57 30.58 15.50 -0.97
C ALA A 57 30.80 14.67 0.30
N ALA A 58 31.87 14.98 1.05
CA ALA A 58 32.13 14.32 2.33
C ALA A 58 31.01 14.58 3.35
N ARG A 59 30.51 15.83 3.40
CA ARG A 59 29.38 16.20 4.27
C ARG A 59 28.10 15.48 3.87
N MET A 60 27.78 15.40 2.59
CA MET A 60 26.58 14.74 2.07
C MET A 60 26.66 13.21 2.21
N THR A 61 27.82 12.60 2.01
CA THR A 61 28.01 11.14 2.16
C THR A 61 27.82 10.69 3.62
N GLY A 62 28.13 11.56 4.58
CA GLY A 62 27.83 11.32 5.99
C GLY A 62 26.35 11.46 6.35
N LEU A 63 25.49 11.91 5.42
CA LEU A 63 24.05 12.00 5.61
C LEU A 63 23.36 10.83 4.91
N PHE A 64 22.42 10.19 5.59
CA PHE A 64 21.54 9.19 4.97
C PHE A 64 20.44 9.86 4.12
N ASN A 65 19.97 11.03 4.54
CA ASN A 65 18.95 11.82 3.87
C ASN A 65 19.08 13.33 4.13
N GLY A 66 18.38 14.13 3.34
CA GLY A 66 18.27 15.58 3.54
C GLY A 66 17.04 16.17 2.83
N THR A 67 16.67 17.39 3.20
CA THR A 67 15.66 18.18 2.49
C THR A 67 16.31 18.87 1.30
N PHE A 68 15.66 18.80 0.14
CA PHE A 68 16.11 19.44 -1.10
C PHE A 68 15.24 20.66 -1.41
N LYS A 69 15.89 21.76 -1.79
CA LYS A 69 15.27 22.98 -2.32
C LYS A 69 16.08 23.50 -3.50
N ALA A 70 15.43 23.93 -4.56
CA ALA A 70 16.06 24.59 -5.69
C ALA A 70 15.08 25.52 -6.39
N ASP A 71 15.55 26.67 -6.86
CA ASP A 71 14.77 27.61 -7.66
C ASP A 71 15.45 27.83 -9.01
N ILE A 72 14.65 27.91 -10.07
CA ILE A 72 15.07 28.31 -11.41
C ILE A 72 14.62 29.75 -11.61
N ILE A 73 15.59 30.63 -11.83
CA ILE A 73 15.36 32.05 -12.05
C ILE A 73 15.37 32.32 -13.55
N GLY A 74 14.33 32.99 -14.04
CA GLY A 74 14.18 33.38 -15.44
C GLY A 74 15.12 34.50 -15.87
N ILE A 75 15.10 34.80 -17.17
CA ILE A 75 15.87 35.90 -17.78
C ILE A 75 15.47 37.26 -17.18
N ASP A 76 14.21 37.37 -16.77
CA ASP A 76 13.60 38.51 -16.07
C ASP A 76 14.02 38.64 -14.60
N LYS A 77 14.85 37.72 -14.08
CA LYS A 77 15.23 37.61 -12.67
C LYS A 77 14.08 37.24 -11.73
N GLU A 78 12.95 36.80 -12.25
CA GLU A 78 11.83 36.28 -11.45
C GLU A 78 11.97 34.76 -11.29
N ILE A 79 11.40 34.21 -10.20
CA ILE A 79 11.40 32.76 -10.00
C ILE A 79 10.40 32.15 -10.98
N GLN A 80 10.90 31.32 -11.90
CA GLN A 80 10.09 30.61 -12.88
C GLN A 80 9.66 29.24 -12.37
N THR A 81 10.54 28.52 -11.67
CA THR A 81 10.22 27.21 -11.13
C THR A 81 10.79 27.06 -9.73
N THR A 82 9.99 26.60 -8.77
CA THR A 82 10.44 26.19 -7.45
C THR A 82 10.32 24.68 -7.30
N MET A 83 11.37 24.05 -6.79
CA MET A 83 11.43 22.61 -6.52
C MET A 83 11.76 22.35 -5.06
N MET A 84 10.99 21.47 -4.42
CA MET A 84 11.20 21.10 -3.03
C MET A 84 10.90 19.62 -2.80
N ALA A 85 11.79 18.91 -2.11
CA ALA A 85 11.49 17.58 -1.56
C ALA A 85 11.83 17.59 -0.07
N PRO A 86 10.86 17.30 0.83
CA PRO A 86 11.10 17.30 2.27
C PRO A 86 12.17 16.28 2.68
N GLU A 87 12.27 15.17 1.95
CA GLU A 87 13.24 14.12 2.20
C GLU A 87 13.78 13.57 0.88
N VAL A 88 15.10 13.38 0.82
CA VAL A 88 15.81 12.76 -0.30
C VAL A 88 16.78 11.75 0.30
N TYR A 89 16.64 10.48 -0.06
CA TYR A 89 17.57 9.43 0.36
C TYR A 89 18.75 9.35 -0.58
N PHE A 90 19.96 9.31 -0.03
CA PHE A 90 21.19 9.21 -0.82
C PHE A 90 21.60 7.75 -0.91
N SER A 91 21.56 7.15 -2.10
CA SER A 91 21.69 5.70 -2.28
C SER A 91 22.99 5.26 -2.97
N GLU A 92 23.75 6.17 -3.59
CA GLU A 92 25.02 5.86 -4.24
C GLU A 92 25.97 7.07 -4.24
N ASN A 93 27.26 6.86 -3.96
CA ASN A 93 28.31 7.86 -4.15
C ASN A 93 29.42 7.30 -5.04
N SER A 94 29.81 8.02 -6.07
CA SER A 94 31.01 7.73 -6.85
C SER A 94 31.84 9.00 -7.03
N THR A 95 33.12 8.93 -6.68
CA THR A 95 34.08 10.02 -6.93
C THR A 95 35.08 9.58 -7.98
N LYS A 96 35.16 10.32 -9.09
CA LYS A 96 36.19 10.15 -10.11
C LYS A 96 37.34 11.11 -9.84
N TYR A 97 38.56 10.61 -9.85
CA TYR A 97 39.76 11.41 -9.70
C TYR A 97 40.42 11.61 -11.06
N TRP A 98 40.72 12.87 -11.40
CA TRP A 98 41.38 13.28 -12.63
C TRP A 98 42.79 13.86 -12.34
N GLY A 99 43.38 13.48 -11.20
CA GLY A 99 44.66 13.96 -10.69
C GLY A 99 44.70 14.00 -9.15
N SER A 100 45.77 14.55 -8.57
CA SER A 100 45.91 14.77 -7.12
C SER A 100 44.86 15.73 -6.56
N ASP A 101 44.49 16.73 -7.37
CA ASP A 101 43.70 17.89 -6.92
C ASP A 101 42.33 18.02 -7.59
N ILE A 102 42.07 17.25 -8.65
CA ILE A 102 40.80 17.30 -9.39
C ILE A 102 40.02 16.02 -9.10
N SER A 103 38.87 16.18 -8.44
CA SER A 103 37.95 15.09 -8.16
C SER A 103 36.51 15.54 -8.43
N GLU A 104 35.72 14.68 -9.07
CA GLU A 104 34.30 14.90 -9.31
C GLU A 104 33.49 13.85 -8.54
N SER A 105 32.76 14.29 -7.51
CA SER A 105 31.84 13.44 -6.75
C SER A 105 30.45 13.49 -7.36
N THR A 106 29.80 12.34 -7.43
CA THR A 106 28.43 12.18 -7.91
C THR A 106 27.63 11.40 -6.89
N ILE A 107 26.54 12.00 -6.40
CA ILE A 107 25.67 11.38 -5.41
C ILE A 107 24.26 11.25 -6.00
N LEU A 108 23.72 10.04 -6.01
CA LEU A 108 22.34 9.77 -6.43
C LEU A 108 21.39 9.99 -5.26
N GLY A 109 20.34 10.77 -5.49
CA GLY A 109 19.26 11.03 -4.56
C GLY A 109 17.91 10.54 -5.08
N GLU A 110 17.17 9.86 -4.21
CA GLU A 110 15.78 9.42 -4.44
C GLU A 110 14.83 10.31 -3.62
N PRO A 111 14.20 11.33 -4.24
CA PRO A 111 13.34 12.26 -3.51
C PRO A 111 12.00 11.63 -3.12
N GLN A 112 11.56 11.91 -1.89
CA GLN A 112 10.25 11.60 -1.36
C GLN A 112 9.38 12.87 -1.39
N ASN A 113 8.21 12.77 -2.03
CA ASN A 113 7.28 13.90 -2.20
C ASN A 113 7.92 15.12 -2.88
N LEU A 114 8.52 14.92 -4.06
CA LEU A 114 9.08 16.01 -4.87
C LEU A 114 7.94 16.91 -5.38
N HIS A 115 7.93 18.14 -4.90
CA HIS A 115 6.99 19.19 -5.25
C HIS A 115 7.65 20.18 -6.20
N ILE A 116 6.96 20.50 -7.29
CA ILE A 116 7.43 21.41 -8.34
C ILE A 116 6.33 22.40 -8.64
N ILE A 117 6.66 23.68 -8.65
CA ILE A 117 5.74 24.76 -8.98
C ILE A 117 6.37 25.54 -10.13
N ASP A 118 5.74 25.50 -11.29
CA ASP A 118 6.07 26.34 -12.44
C ASP A 118 5.16 27.58 -12.37
N HIS A 119 5.75 28.77 -12.27
CA HIS A 119 5.06 30.06 -12.20
C HIS A 119 4.83 30.61 -13.62
N LEU A 120 3.57 30.76 -14.00
CA LEU A 120 3.16 31.21 -15.33
C LEU A 120 2.83 32.69 -15.34
N LYS A 121 3.23 33.37 -16.42
CA LYS A 121 2.82 34.75 -16.69
C LYS A 121 1.47 34.76 -17.40
N ASN A 122 0.39 34.74 -16.61
CA ASN A 122 -1.00 35.09 -16.96
C ASN A 122 -1.43 34.67 -18.39
N HIS A 123 -1.74 33.38 -18.58
CA HIS A 123 -2.29 32.87 -19.84
C HIS A 123 -3.82 32.98 -19.91
N ASP A 124 -4.39 32.96 -21.12
CA ASP A 124 -5.84 32.86 -21.35
C ASP A 124 -6.37 31.48 -20.88
N LYS A 125 -7.13 31.48 -19.76
CA LYS A 125 -7.87 30.39 -19.05
C LYS A 125 -7.06 29.45 -18.13
N PRO A 126 -7.69 28.77 -17.14
CA PRO A 126 -9.07 28.86 -16.61
C PRO A 126 -9.17 29.60 -15.25
N ASP A 127 -10.38 30.09 -14.91
CA ASP A 127 -10.66 30.76 -13.61
C ASP A 127 -10.66 29.79 -12.41
N ARG A 128 -10.73 28.48 -12.67
CA ARG A 128 -10.73 27.40 -11.68
C ARG A 128 -9.50 26.54 -11.85
N THR A 129 -9.06 25.94 -10.76
CA THR A 129 -7.94 24.99 -10.77
C THR A 129 -8.42 23.62 -11.20
N HIS A 130 -7.78 23.08 -12.24
CA HIS A 130 -7.98 21.69 -12.64
C HIS A 130 -6.92 20.82 -11.99
N VAL A 131 -7.35 19.72 -11.38
CA VAL A 131 -6.45 18.79 -10.69
C VAL A 131 -6.58 17.40 -11.28
N GLU A 132 -5.44 16.76 -11.51
CA GLU A 132 -5.28 15.42 -12.06
C GLU A 132 -4.42 14.57 -11.14
N PHE A 133 -5.00 13.53 -10.55
CA PHE A 133 -4.23 12.50 -9.84
C PHE A 133 -3.79 11.43 -10.80
N TRP A 134 -2.52 11.04 -10.74
CA TRP A 134 -1.98 9.93 -11.52
C TRP A 134 -2.23 8.63 -10.77
N VAL A 135 -3.08 7.77 -11.33
CA VAL A 135 -3.51 6.54 -10.69
C VAL A 135 -2.89 5.35 -11.40
N SER A 136 -2.41 4.36 -10.64
CA SER A 136 -1.93 3.11 -11.23
C SER A 136 -3.07 2.37 -11.96
N PRO A 137 -2.78 1.62 -13.04
CA PRO A 137 -3.79 0.94 -13.84
C PRO A 137 -4.70 0.03 -13.02
N ASN A 138 -6.01 0.19 -13.18
CA ASN A 138 -7.03 -0.68 -12.61
C ASN A 138 -8.26 -0.72 -13.52
N SER A 139 -8.71 -1.92 -13.91
CA SER A 139 -9.83 -2.11 -14.83
C SER A 139 -11.18 -1.61 -14.29
N PHE A 140 -11.36 -1.53 -12.98
CA PHE A 140 -12.64 -1.16 -12.35
C PHE A 140 -12.95 0.33 -12.44
N ILE A 141 -11.90 1.13 -12.58
CA ILE A 141 -11.95 2.59 -12.67
C ILE A 141 -11.41 3.12 -14.01
N THR A 142 -10.98 2.22 -14.91
CA THR A 142 -10.55 2.60 -16.26
C THR A 142 -11.79 2.74 -17.16
N PRO A 143 -12.06 3.91 -17.75
CA PRO A 143 -13.19 4.07 -18.64
C PRO A 143 -12.97 3.34 -19.96
N PHE A 144 -14.07 2.88 -20.56
CA PHE A 144 -14.05 2.26 -21.88
C PHE A 144 -13.90 3.31 -22.98
N ILE A 145 -12.85 3.17 -23.78
CA ILE A 145 -12.56 4.01 -24.95
C ILE A 145 -12.64 3.14 -26.20
N SER A 146 -13.52 3.49 -27.13
CA SER A 146 -13.53 2.92 -28.47
C SER A 146 -12.60 3.71 -29.37
N GLN A 147 -11.77 2.99 -30.11
CA GLN A 147 -10.86 3.55 -31.09
C GLN A 147 -11.34 3.18 -32.49
N THR A 148 -11.46 4.17 -33.37
CA THR A 148 -11.74 3.98 -34.80
C THR A 148 -10.58 4.55 -35.60
N SER A 149 -9.94 3.70 -36.40
CA SER A 149 -8.94 4.12 -37.38
C SER A 149 -9.62 4.36 -38.72
N SER A 150 -9.33 5.52 -39.31
CA SER A 150 -9.74 5.83 -40.67
C SER A 150 -8.73 5.28 -41.68
N TYR A 151 -9.14 5.18 -42.95
CA TYR A 151 -8.27 4.78 -44.06
C TYR A 151 -7.13 5.78 -44.33
N THR A 152 -7.21 6.99 -43.78
CA THR A 152 -6.15 8.02 -43.85
C THR A 152 -5.14 7.92 -42.70
N GLY A 153 -5.28 6.94 -41.81
CA GLY A 153 -4.44 6.79 -40.62
C GLY A 153 -4.85 7.69 -39.44
N ALA A 154 -5.88 8.52 -39.58
CA ALA A 154 -6.40 9.29 -38.45
C ALA A 154 -7.11 8.37 -37.45
N ILE A 155 -6.71 8.46 -36.18
CA ILE A 155 -7.26 7.69 -35.07
C ILE A 155 -8.25 8.58 -34.31
N THR A 156 -9.53 8.18 -34.27
CA THR A 156 -10.56 8.86 -33.47
C THR A 156 -10.86 8.01 -32.25
N GLN A 157 -10.84 8.63 -31.07
CA GLN A 157 -11.15 7.96 -29.81
C GLN A 157 -12.45 8.50 -29.25
N LYS A 158 -13.44 7.62 -29.07
CA LYS A 158 -14.73 7.94 -28.45
C LYS A 158 -14.80 7.35 -27.05
N ARG A 159 -14.99 8.20 -26.06
CA ARG A 159 -15.28 7.79 -24.67
C ARG A 159 -16.72 7.28 -24.60
N ILE A 160 -16.90 6.04 -24.17
CA ILE A 160 -18.22 5.39 -24.17
C ILE A 160 -18.90 5.50 -22.82
N GLU A 161 -18.14 5.37 -21.72
CA GLU A 161 -18.69 5.41 -20.38
C GLU A 161 -17.97 6.44 -19.50
N LYS A 162 -18.76 7.21 -18.75
CA LYS A 162 -18.26 8.08 -17.68
C LYS A 162 -18.03 7.24 -16.42
N CYS A 163 -16.82 7.26 -15.91
CA CYS A 163 -16.46 6.61 -14.66
C CYS A 163 -16.26 7.69 -13.59
N GLU A 164 -17.28 7.89 -12.74
CA GLU A 164 -17.31 8.98 -11.76
C GLU A 164 -17.73 8.47 -10.38
N PHE A 165 -17.06 8.95 -9.33
CA PHE A 165 -17.34 8.59 -7.94
C PHE A 165 -17.22 9.81 -7.03
N THR A 166 -18.07 9.89 -6.01
CA THR A 166 -18.01 10.94 -5.00
C THR A 166 -17.23 10.43 -3.80
N ILE A 167 -16.18 11.13 -3.42
CA ILE A 167 -15.40 10.86 -2.20
C ILE A 167 -15.85 11.78 -1.06
N LYS A 168 -15.24 11.60 0.12
CA LYS A 168 -15.50 12.43 1.30
C LYS A 168 -15.36 13.92 0.96
N GLY A 169 -16.20 14.75 1.58
CA GLY A 169 -16.28 16.18 1.27
C GLY A 169 -17.09 16.52 0.01
N GLY A 170 -17.67 15.53 -0.67
CA GLY A 170 -18.54 15.76 -1.83
C GLY A 170 -17.78 15.93 -3.15
N THR A 171 -16.46 15.80 -3.15
CA THR A 171 -15.63 15.90 -4.35
C THR A 171 -15.94 14.76 -5.32
N VAL A 172 -16.27 15.10 -6.56
CA VAL A 172 -16.54 14.12 -7.62
C VAL A 172 -15.27 13.87 -8.42
N LEU A 173 -14.72 12.66 -8.27
CA LEU A 173 -13.59 12.19 -9.06
C LEU A 173 -14.08 11.64 -10.38
N LYS A 174 -13.60 12.20 -11.49
CA LYS A 174 -13.86 11.73 -12.86
C LYS A 174 -12.64 11.00 -13.39
N PHE A 175 -12.74 9.68 -13.54
CA PHE A 175 -11.66 8.87 -14.07
C PHE A 175 -11.60 8.97 -15.60
N ASP A 176 -10.38 9.17 -16.13
CA ASP A 176 -10.11 9.24 -17.57
C ASP A 176 -8.81 8.54 -17.93
N LYS A 177 -8.65 8.19 -19.20
CA LYS A 177 -7.41 7.62 -19.73
C LYS A 177 -6.73 8.66 -20.61
N HIS A 178 -5.61 9.17 -20.12
CA HIS A 178 -4.78 10.13 -20.84
C HIS A 178 -3.71 9.41 -21.64
N PHE A 179 -3.26 10.05 -22.73
CA PHE A 179 -2.23 9.50 -23.60
C PHE A 179 -1.05 10.46 -23.67
N LYS A 180 0.15 9.90 -23.60
CA LYS A 180 1.41 10.59 -23.90
C LYS A 180 2.03 9.93 -25.11
N SER A 181 2.62 10.73 -25.97
CA SER A 181 3.30 10.25 -27.16
C SER A 181 4.70 10.85 -27.26
N LYS A 182 5.63 10.07 -27.82
CA LYS A 182 7.00 10.47 -28.11
C LYS A 182 7.36 9.98 -29.50
N THR A 183 7.87 10.90 -30.31
CA THR A 183 8.44 10.55 -31.61
C THR A 183 9.90 10.13 -31.40
N LEU A 184 10.24 8.94 -31.85
CA LEU A 184 11.58 8.39 -31.82
C LEU A 184 12.47 9.01 -32.91
N LYS A 185 13.79 8.82 -32.79
CA LYS A 185 14.77 9.33 -33.76
C LYS A 185 14.58 8.76 -35.18
N ASN A 186 13.92 7.61 -35.31
CA ASN A 186 13.55 6.99 -36.59
C ASN A 186 12.16 7.46 -37.11
N ASN A 187 11.60 8.53 -36.54
CA ASN A 187 10.25 9.05 -36.80
C ASN A 187 9.08 8.14 -36.37
N ASP A 188 9.33 7.05 -35.65
CA ASP A 188 8.24 6.23 -35.11
C ASP A 188 7.53 6.95 -33.95
N LEU A 189 6.20 6.91 -33.93
CA LEU A 189 5.40 7.44 -32.83
C LEU A 189 5.14 6.33 -31.80
N ILE A 190 5.71 6.46 -30.61
CA ILE A 190 5.32 5.63 -29.47
C ILE A 190 4.28 6.39 -28.66
N GLN A 191 3.14 5.75 -28.40
CA GLN A 191 2.10 6.27 -27.53
C GLN A 191 1.86 5.31 -26.37
N TRP A 192 1.76 5.86 -25.16
CA TRP A 192 1.34 5.11 -23.99
C TRP A 192 0.19 5.82 -23.28
N SER A 193 -0.65 5.02 -22.65
CA SER A 193 -1.80 5.49 -21.92
C SER A 193 -1.62 5.38 -20.42
N HIS A 194 -2.27 6.25 -19.67
CA HIS A 194 -2.27 6.21 -18.21
C HIS A 194 -3.62 6.64 -17.64
N LEU A 195 -3.94 6.11 -16.46
CA LEU A 195 -5.19 6.40 -15.76
C LEU A 195 -5.02 7.65 -14.89
N VAL A 196 -6.01 8.54 -14.95
CA VAL A 196 -6.06 9.74 -14.12
C VAL A 196 -7.42 9.88 -13.46
N ALA A 197 -7.45 10.45 -12.26
CA ALA A 197 -8.67 10.93 -11.62
C ALA A 197 -8.67 12.45 -11.63
N ARG A 198 -9.74 13.07 -12.14
CA ARG A 198 -9.83 14.52 -12.34
C ARG A 198 -10.95 15.15 -11.53
N PHE A 199 -10.71 16.36 -11.05
CA PHE A 199 -11.75 17.21 -10.49
C PHE A 199 -11.37 18.69 -10.66
N GLU A 200 -12.31 19.58 -10.38
CA GLU A 200 -12.14 21.03 -10.45
C GLU A 200 -12.41 21.66 -9.09
N THR A 201 -11.62 22.66 -8.73
CA THR A 201 -11.73 23.39 -7.47
C THR A 201 -11.44 24.87 -7.66
N ASP A 202 -11.96 25.70 -6.76
CA ASP A 202 -11.72 27.14 -6.73
C ASP A 202 -10.43 27.50 -5.96
N MET A 203 -9.78 26.52 -5.33
CA MET A 203 -8.51 26.71 -4.63
C MET A 203 -7.37 26.96 -5.61
N PRO A 204 -6.52 27.99 -5.41
CA PRO A 204 -5.36 28.26 -6.27
C PRO A 204 -4.39 27.08 -6.32
N ALA A 205 -3.75 26.81 -7.46
CA ALA A 205 -2.84 25.68 -7.63
C ALA A 205 -1.58 25.79 -6.74
N VAL A 206 -1.13 27.01 -6.44
CA VAL A 206 0.03 27.27 -5.55
C VAL A 206 -0.28 26.95 -4.07
N GLU A 207 -1.53 27.07 -3.62
CA GLU A 207 -1.94 26.87 -2.22
C GLU A 207 -2.29 25.42 -1.89
N LEU A 208 -2.01 24.48 -2.80
CA LEU A 208 -2.44 23.08 -2.71
C LEU A 208 -1.69 22.20 -1.69
N VAL A 209 -1.05 22.82 -0.68
CA VAL A 209 -0.67 22.13 0.56
C VAL A 209 -1.92 21.46 1.18
N THR A 210 -3.10 22.05 1.03
CA THR A 210 -4.38 21.48 1.49
C THR A 210 -4.79 20.21 0.73
N ILE A 211 -4.58 20.11 -0.60
CA ILE A 211 -4.81 18.84 -1.32
C ILE A 211 -3.88 17.75 -0.79
N LYS A 212 -2.62 18.10 -0.53
CA LYS A 212 -1.64 17.15 0.01
C LYS A 212 -2.04 16.62 1.39
N ASN A 213 -2.63 17.46 2.24
CA ASN A 213 -2.91 17.13 3.63
C ASN A 213 -4.32 16.57 3.87
N GLU A 214 -5.31 16.94 3.06
CA GLU A 214 -6.71 16.57 3.28
C GLU A 214 -7.22 15.59 2.22
N LEU A 215 -7.01 15.89 0.94
CA LEU A 215 -7.64 15.14 -0.14
C LEU A 215 -6.89 13.85 -0.52
N LEU A 216 -5.57 13.82 -0.36
CA LEU A 216 -4.77 12.63 -0.70
C LEU A 216 -5.14 11.42 0.15
N GLU A 217 -5.43 11.60 1.45
CA GLU A 217 -5.83 10.51 2.32
C GLU A 217 -7.18 9.92 1.90
N ASP A 218 -8.15 10.77 1.56
CA ASP A 218 -9.47 10.33 1.10
C ASP A 218 -9.41 9.59 -0.24
N ILE A 219 -8.47 9.97 -1.11
CA ILE A 219 -8.19 9.28 -2.38
C ILE A 219 -7.50 7.95 -2.13
N ASP A 220 -6.50 7.91 -1.25
CA ASP A 220 -5.81 6.67 -0.91
C ASP A 220 -6.79 5.65 -0.30
N ASP A 221 -7.71 6.10 0.57
CA ASP A 221 -8.79 5.28 1.13
C ASP A 221 -9.73 4.75 0.04
N PHE A 222 -10.14 5.61 -0.89
CA PHE A 222 -10.97 5.21 -2.02
C PHE A 222 -10.25 4.14 -2.86
N LEU A 223 -9.00 4.39 -3.24
CA LEU A 223 -8.20 3.49 -4.06
C LEU A 223 -7.85 2.18 -3.33
N LEU A 224 -7.78 2.19 -1.99
CA LEU A 224 -7.61 0.99 -1.19
C LEU A 224 -8.81 0.05 -1.33
N LEU A 225 -10.04 0.56 -1.29
CA LEU A 225 -11.25 -0.24 -1.54
C LEU A 225 -11.32 -0.74 -2.98
N VAL A 226 -10.93 0.08 -3.96
CA VAL A 226 -10.79 -0.35 -5.35
C VAL A 226 -9.78 -1.51 -5.45
N SER A 227 -8.67 -1.41 -4.73
CA SER A 227 -7.61 -2.42 -4.74
C SER A 227 -8.07 -3.76 -4.21
N VAL A 228 -8.86 -3.76 -3.12
CA VAL A 228 -9.44 -4.98 -2.54
C VAL A 228 -10.46 -5.58 -3.49
N ALA A 229 -11.36 -4.76 -4.06
CA ALA A 229 -12.39 -5.24 -4.99
C ALA A 229 -11.78 -5.94 -6.22
N SER A 230 -10.66 -5.42 -6.74
CA SER A 230 -9.98 -5.94 -7.92
C SER A 230 -8.78 -6.85 -7.64
N ARG A 231 -8.47 -7.16 -6.37
CA ARG A 231 -7.22 -7.86 -5.94
C ARG A 231 -5.93 -7.28 -6.52
N ARG A 232 -5.90 -5.97 -6.79
CA ARG A 232 -4.75 -5.31 -7.43
C ARG A 232 -4.43 -4.02 -6.72
N LEU A 233 -3.20 -3.89 -6.23
CA LEU A 233 -2.74 -2.65 -5.62
C LEU A 233 -2.97 -1.48 -6.58
N THR A 234 -3.73 -0.50 -6.10
CA THR A 234 -4.08 0.70 -6.81
C THR A 234 -3.71 1.89 -5.95
N ALA A 235 -2.86 2.77 -6.46
CA ALA A 235 -2.30 3.87 -5.70
C ALA A 235 -2.31 5.16 -6.52
N CYS A 236 -2.41 6.29 -5.81
CA CYS A 236 -2.15 7.61 -6.36
C CYS A 236 -0.65 7.89 -6.28
N LEU A 237 0.00 8.07 -7.43
CA LEU A 237 1.45 8.20 -7.57
C LEU A 237 1.92 9.66 -7.46
N GLY A 238 0.97 10.58 -7.54
CA GLY A 238 1.24 11.99 -7.62
C GLY A 238 0.07 12.72 -8.25
N TRP A 239 0.21 14.02 -8.42
CA TRP A 239 -0.80 14.84 -9.04
C TRP A 239 -0.21 16.02 -9.79
N THR A 240 -1.00 16.56 -10.70
CA THR A 240 -0.78 17.85 -11.34
C THR A 240 -2.00 18.72 -11.09
N ALA A 241 -1.78 19.96 -10.69
CA ALA A 241 -2.78 21.00 -10.69
C ALA A 241 -2.33 22.13 -11.59
N HIS A 242 -3.25 22.73 -12.33
CA HIS A 242 -2.95 23.88 -13.14
C HIS A 242 -4.09 24.90 -13.09
N ASP A 243 -3.69 26.15 -12.97
CA ASP A 243 -4.54 27.34 -13.02
C ASP A 243 -3.91 28.39 -13.94
N LYS A 244 -4.44 29.61 -13.92
CA LYS A 244 -3.97 30.72 -14.75
C LYS A 244 -2.54 31.19 -14.41
N TYR A 245 -2.07 30.94 -13.18
CA TYR A 245 -0.86 31.50 -12.61
C TYR A 245 0.24 30.47 -12.41
N SER A 246 -0.09 29.18 -12.43
CA SER A 246 0.86 28.15 -12.04
C SER A 246 0.48 26.75 -12.51
N ILE A 247 1.51 25.92 -12.67
CA ILE A 247 1.39 24.48 -12.78
C ILE A 247 2.14 23.86 -11.63
N THR A 248 1.44 23.09 -10.81
CA THR A 248 2.00 22.45 -9.63
C THR A 248 1.97 20.94 -9.79
N LYS A 249 3.11 20.28 -9.56
CA LYS A 249 3.26 18.82 -9.66
C LYS A 249 3.79 18.25 -8.36
N LEU A 250 3.24 17.13 -7.92
CA LEU A 250 3.75 16.35 -6.79
C LEU A 250 4.04 14.92 -7.22
N TYR A 251 5.27 14.45 -7.00
CA TYR A 251 5.67 13.05 -7.20
C TYR A 251 5.82 12.34 -5.85
N ARG A 252 5.04 11.28 -5.63
CA ARG A 252 5.07 10.49 -4.38
C ARG A 252 6.09 9.36 -4.46
N GLY A 253 7.34 9.65 -4.10
CA GLY A 253 8.46 8.70 -4.13
C GLY A 253 8.29 7.46 -3.23
N ASN A 254 7.41 7.53 -2.23
CA ASN A 254 7.16 6.48 -1.23
C ASN A 254 6.23 5.37 -1.74
N TYR A 255 5.58 5.56 -2.89
CA TYR A 255 4.82 4.51 -3.55
C TYR A 255 5.67 3.84 -4.63
N SER A 256 5.51 2.54 -4.81
CA SER A 256 6.11 1.78 -5.89
C SER A 256 5.02 1.38 -6.87
N PHE A 257 5.32 1.45 -8.16
CA PHE A 257 4.35 1.11 -9.18
C PHE A 257 4.10 -0.41 -9.15
N PRO A 258 2.84 -0.88 -9.08
CA PRO A 258 2.52 -2.29 -9.21
C PRO A 258 2.94 -2.79 -10.60
N ASP A 259 3.46 -4.00 -10.73
CA ASP A 259 3.95 -4.51 -12.02
C ASP A 259 2.89 -4.36 -13.13
N VAL A 260 3.25 -3.61 -14.17
CA VAL A 260 2.37 -3.27 -15.29
C VAL A 260 2.27 -4.43 -16.29
N HIS A 261 3.25 -5.33 -16.26
CA HIS A 261 3.38 -6.42 -17.23
C HIS A 261 2.61 -7.67 -16.83
N LYS A 262 2.08 -7.71 -15.60
CA LYS A 262 1.26 -8.82 -15.14
C LYS A 262 -0.10 -8.82 -15.85
N GLU A 263 -0.40 -9.92 -16.54
CA GLU A 263 -1.70 -10.10 -17.20
C GLU A 263 -2.83 -9.94 -16.19
N VAL A 264 -3.84 -9.14 -16.58
CA VAL A 264 -5.02 -8.93 -15.76
C VAL A 264 -5.98 -10.07 -15.99
N ASN A 265 -6.01 -11.03 -15.07
CA ASN A 265 -7.08 -12.01 -15.05
C ASN A 265 -8.36 -11.33 -14.54
N SER A 266 -9.27 -10.98 -15.46
CA SER A 266 -10.56 -10.38 -15.13
C SER A 266 -11.44 -11.26 -14.22
N ASN A 267 -11.12 -12.55 -14.11
CA ASN A 267 -11.81 -13.46 -13.22
C ASN A 267 -11.22 -13.51 -11.80
N ASP A 268 -9.96 -13.12 -11.62
CA ASP A 268 -9.30 -13.07 -10.30
C ASP A 268 -9.53 -11.73 -9.60
N VAL A 269 -10.77 -11.52 -9.17
CA VAL A 269 -11.23 -10.31 -8.45
C VAL A 269 -12.13 -10.73 -7.29
N VAL A 270 -12.35 -9.85 -6.30
CA VAL A 270 -13.29 -10.13 -5.19
C VAL A 270 -14.72 -9.78 -5.58
N VAL A 271 -14.90 -8.70 -6.33
CA VAL A 271 -16.22 -8.18 -6.73
C VAL A 271 -16.30 -8.18 -8.25
N ASP A 272 -17.44 -8.57 -8.81
CA ASP A 272 -17.64 -8.45 -10.26
C ASP A 272 -17.68 -6.98 -10.69
N ILE A 273 -17.04 -6.63 -11.81
CA ILE A 273 -17.00 -5.25 -12.31
C ILE A 273 -18.41 -4.66 -12.51
N ARG A 274 -19.41 -5.50 -12.80
CA ARG A 274 -20.82 -5.08 -12.95
C ARG A 274 -21.43 -4.60 -11.62
N ASP A 275 -20.99 -5.18 -10.50
CA ASP A 275 -21.46 -4.82 -9.16
C ASP A 275 -20.57 -3.75 -8.51
N PHE A 276 -19.43 -3.40 -9.10
CA PHE A 276 -18.44 -2.51 -8.50
C PHE A 276 -18.99 -1.13 -8.09
N LYS A 277 -19.82 -0.49 -8.94
CA LYS A 277 -20.45 0.79 -8.57
C LYS A 277 -21.33 0.67 -7.34
N SER A 278 -22.08 -0.42 -7.22
CA SER A 278 -22.92 -0.71 -6.04
C SER A 278 -22.07 -1.03 -4.81
N PHE A 279 -20.95 -1.74 -5.00
CA PHE A 279 -19.96 -2.00 -3.96
C PHE A 279 -19.40 -0.69 -3.39
N MET A 280 -18.91 0.22 -4.23
CA MET A 280 -18.37 1.49 -3.74
C MET A 280 -19.42 2.34 -3.01
N LYS A 281 -20.66 2.37 -3.52
CA LYS A 281 -21.77 3.08 -2.86
C LYS A 281 -22.11 2.52 -1.47
N CYS A 282 -21.96 1.21 -1.27
CA CYS A 282 -22.23 0.55 0.02
C CYS A 282 -21.04 0.67 0.98
N CYS A 283 -19.85 0.29 0.52
CA CYS A 283 -18.68 0.06 1.36
C CYS A 283 -17.93 1.35 1.72
N TYR A 284 -17.90 2.35 0.83
CA TYR A 284 -17.12 3.56 1.08
C TYR A 284 -17.66 4.38 2.27
N PRO A 285 -18.98 4.61 2.43
CA PRO A 285 -19.51 5.23 3.65
C PRO A 285 -19.18 4.43 4.92
N VAL A 286 -19.36 3.11 4.89
CA VAL A 286 -19.07 2.23 6.04
C VAL A 286 -17.58 2.30 6.43
N PHE A 287 -16.70 2.34 5.44
CA PHE A 287 -15.27 2.54 5.66
C PHE A 287 -14.98 3.92 6.30
N GLN A 288 -15.64 4.98 5.82
CA GLN A 288 -15.46 6.33 6.34
C GLN A 288 -15.97 6.50 7.79
N ASP A 289 -17.00 5.76 8.16
CA ASP A 289 -17.60 5.77 9.50
C ASP A 289 -16.95 4.75 10.45
N TYR A 290 -16.01 3.93 9.98
CA TYR A 290 -15.33 2.94 10.81
C TYR A 290 -14.41 3.64 11.82
N GLU A 291 -14.66 3.42 13.12
CA GLU A 291 -14.01 4.14 14.23
C GLU A 291 -12.48 4.01 14.20
N ASN A 292 -11.96 2.79 14.05
CA ASN A 292 -10.52 2.53 13.97
C ASN A 292 -10.07 2.32 12.52
N LYS A 293 -10.02 3.41 11.74
CA LYS A 293 -9.61 3.37 10.32
C LYS A 293 -8.24 2.74 10.12
N LEU A 294 -7.30 2.94 11.04
CA LEU A 294 -5.95 2.38 10.93
C LEU A 294 -5.98 0.84 10.95
N ALA A 295 -6.76 0.24 11.86
CA ALA A 295 -6.93 -1.21 11.91
C ALA A 295 -7.55 -1.76 10.61
N LEU A 296 -8.59 -1.09 10.09
CA LEU A 296 -9.24 -1.49 8.85
C LEU A 296 -8.33 -1.32 7.62
N ARG A 297 -7.59 -0.20 7.53
CA ARG A 297 -6.60 0.04 6.46
C ARG A 297 -5.54 -1.05 6.44
N ASN A 298 -4.97 -1.39 7.60
CA ASN A 298 -3.96 -2.44 7.70
C ASN A 298 -4.51 -3.78 7.22
N ALA A 299 -5.72 -4.15 7.63
CA ALA A 299 -6.34 -5.40 7.21
C ALA A 299 -6.66 -5.44 5.70
N LEU A 300 -7.12 -4.34 5.12
CA LEU A 300 -7.33 -4.21 3.67
C LEU A 300 -6.00 -4.33 2.90
N HIS A 301 -4.94 -3.67 3.37
CA HIS A 301 -3.60 -3.80 2.78
C HIS A 301 -3.09 -5.24 2.84
N SER A 302 -3.29 -5.93 3.95
CA SER A 302 -2.91 -7.34 4.10
C SER A 302 -3.64 -8.27 3.14
N ALA A 303 -4.86 -7.94 2.72
CA ALA A 303 -5.64 -8.75 1.77
C ALA A 303 -5.22 -8.56 0.31
N ILE A 304 -4.47 -7.50 -0.01
CA ILE A 304 -4.02 -7.22 -1.39
C ILE A 304 -2.78 -8.07 -1.70
N PRO A 305 -2.77 -8.86 -2.78
CA PRO A 305 -1.59 -9.61 -3.18
C PRO A 305 -0.39 -8.70 -3.44
N SER A 306 0.79 -9.12 -2.94
CA SER A 306 2.07 -8.46 -3.20
C SER A 306 3.07 -9.48 -3.72
N ASP A 307 3.62 -9.21 -4.92
CA ASP A 307 4.55 -10.11 -5.61
C ASP A 307 5.96 -10.10 -5.03
N LEU A 308 6.24 -9.19 -4.09
CA LEU A 308 7.56 -9.03 -3.46
C LEU A 308 7.73 -9.85 -2.19
N HIS A 309 6.69 -10.56 -1.76
CA HIS A 309 6.70 -11.29 -0.48
C HIS A 309 6.86 -12.79 -0.70
N SER A 310 7.62 -13.42 0.19
CA SER A 310 7.64 -14.88 0.30
C SER A 310 6.24 -15.38 0.69
N LEU A 311 6.00 -16.67 0.48
CA LEU A 311 4.74 -17.33 0.82
C LEU A 311 4.39 -17.13 2.31
N GLU A 312 5.39 -17.27 3.17
CA GLU A 312 5.30 -17.12 4.62
C GLU A 312 5.02 -15.66 5.00
N THR A 313 5.72 -14.70 4.39
CA THR A 313 5.53 -13.27 4.66
C THR A 313 4.10 -12.84 4.29
N SER A 314 3.60 -13.31 3.15
CA SER A 314 2.22 -13.07 2.72
C SER A 314 1.22 -13.71 3.70
N TYR A 315 1.45 -14.95 4.12
CA TYR A 315 0.62 -15.66 5.09
C TYR A 315 0.54 -14.89 6.42
N LEU A 316 1.69 -14.52 6.98
CA LEU A 316 1.77 -13.79 8.24
C LEU A 316 1.13 -12.40 8.15
N SER A 317 1.29 -11.71 7.01
CA SER A 317 0.66 -10.42 6.77
C SER A 317 -0.87 -10.51 6.78
N MET A 318 -1.45 -11.51 6.10
CA MET A 318 -2.90 -11.75 6.09
C MET A 318 -3.42 -12.13 7.49
N PHE A 319 -2.69 -13.00 8.19
CA PHE A 319 -3.07 -13.41 9.54
C PHE A 319 -3.02 -12.21 10.50
N ALA A 320 -1.99 -11.38 10.42
CA ALA A 320 -1.87 -10.15 11.22
C ALA A 320 -3.02 -9.16 10.93
N GLY A 321 -3.46 -9.06 9.66
CA GLY A 321 -4.63 -8.28 9.27
C GLY A 321 -5.92 -8.79 9.94
N LEU A 322 -6.14 -10.10 9.93
CA LEU A 322 -7.26 -10.75 10.61
C LEU A 322 -7.21 -10.53 12.14
N GLU A 323 -6.06 -10.78 12.75
CA GLU A 323 -5.84 -10.62 14.19
C GLU A 323 -6.06 -9.17 14.63
N THR A 324 -5.61 -8.19 13.83
CA THR A 324 -5.82 -6.76 14.08
C THR A 324 -7.30 -6.40 14.14
N LEU A 325 -8.14 -6.95 13.24
CA LEU A 325 -9.58 -6.72 13.25
C LEU A 325 -10.26 -7.35 14.48
N ILE A 326 -9.82 -8.56 14.89
CA ILE A 326 -10.35 -9.23 16.08
C ILE A 326 -9.97 -8.45 17.35
N LEU A 327 -8.73 -7.97 17.44
CA LEU A 327 -8.25 -7.17 18.57
C LEU A 327 -8.98 -5.83 18.67
N ASP A 328 -9.22 -5.15 17.54
CA ASP A 328 -10.02 -3.94 17.49
C ASP A 328 -11.45 -4.19 17.97
N PHE A 329 -12.09 -5.26 17.49
CA PHE A 329 -13.42 -5.67 17.94
C PHE A 329 -13.48 -5.91 19.45
N ARG A 330 -12.50 -6.61 20.02
CA ARG A 330 -12.43 -6.87 21.48
C ARG A 330 -12.39 -5.58 22.30
N ARG A 331 -11.60 -4.60 21.85
CA ARG A 331 -11.49 -3.29 22.51
C ARG A 331 -12.82 -2.55 22.50
N ARG A 332 -13.49 -2.52 21.34
CA ARG A 332 -14.77 -1.82 21.16
C ARG A 332 -15.90 -2.45 21.97
N GLU A 333 -15.93 -3.76 22.09
CA GLU A 333 -16.97 -4.48 22.86
C GLU A 333 -16.60 -4.66 24.35
N GLY A 334 -15.44 -4.15 24.80
CA GLY A 334 -14.98 -4.32 26.18
C GLY A 334 -14.70 -5.78 26.57
N ALA A 335 -14.48 -6.66 25.59
CA ALA A 335 -14.31 -8.11 25.75
C ALA A 335 -12.83 -8.53 25.82
N GLU A 336 -11.97 -7.68 26.38
CA GLU A 336 -10.56 -8.00 26.56
C GLU A 336 -10.34 -8.98 27.72
N LEU A 337 -11.12 -8.83 28.80
CA LEU A 337 -10.97 -9.57 30.05
C LEU A 337 -12.20 -10.41 30.38
N VAL A 338 -11.97 -11.60 30.94
CA VAL A 338 -13.02 -12.51 31.42
C VAL A 338 -13.67 -11.96 32.70
N LEU A 339 -12.86 -11.46 33.63
CA LEU A 339 -13.29 -10.86 34.88
C LEU A 339 -12.81 -9.42 35.00
N SER A 340 -13.55 -8.60 35.75
CA SER A 340 -13.11 -7.25 36.11
C SER A 340 -11.78 -7.28 36.87
N PRO A 341 -10.93 -6.22 36.77
CA PRO A 341 -9.62 -6.20 37.42
C PRO A 341 -9.66 -6.48 38.93
N GLY A 342 -10.70 -6.01 39.62
CA GLY A 342 -10.91 -6.26 41.05
C GLY A 342 -11.18 -7.73 41.35
N GLN A 343 -12.15 -8.34 40.66
CA GLN A 343 -12.49 -9.76 40.83
C GLN A 343 -11.31 -10.67 40.48
N PHE A 344 -10.60 -10.37 39.39
CA PHE A 344 -9.44 -11.14 38.99
C PHE A 344 -8.28 -11.04 39.98
N LYS A 345 -8.08 -9.87 40.62
CA LYS A 345 -7.06 -9.72 41.67
C LYS A 345 -7.30 -10.68 42.83
N HIS A 346 -8.55 -10.87 43.25
CA HIS A 346 -8.91 -11.84 44.29
C HIS A 346 -8.60 -13.28 43.85
N LEU A 347 -9.05 -13.68 42.65
CA LEU A 347 -8.78 -15.00 42.10
C LEU A 347 -7.28 -15.28 41.94
N ARG A 348 -6.53 -14.30 41.42
CA ARG A 348 -5.08 -14.41 41.23
C ARG A 348 -4.35 -14.63 42.56
N ASN A 349 -4.72 -13.91 43.61
CA ASN A 349 -4.12 -14.07 44.93
C ASN A 349 -4.42 -15.44 45.53
N TYR A 350 -5.64 -15.94 45.34
CA TYR A 350 -6.03 -17.28 45.74
C TYR A 350 -5.19 -18.35 45.02
N LEU A 351 -5.12 -18.29 43.68
CA LEU A 351 -4.34 -19.23 42.87
C LEU A 351 -2.85 -19.21 43.23
N LYS A 352 -2.25 -18.03 43.44
CA LYS A 352 -0.86 -17.91 43.90
C LYS A 352 -0.63 -18.63 45.24
N LYS A 353 -1.57 -18.53 46.17
CA LYS A 353 -1.48 -19.23 47.46
C LYS A 353 -1.56 -20.75 47.27
N CYS A 354 -2.49 -21.24 46.45
CA CYS A 354 -2.61 -22.66 46.14
C CYS A 354 -1.34 -23.22 45.49
N ILE A 355 -0.74 -22.50 44.54
CA ILE A 355 0.50 -22.94 43.85
C ILE A 355 1.66 -23.04 44.84
N LYS A 356 1.83 -22.06 45.73
CA LYS A 356 2.88 -22.07 46.76
C LYS A 356 2.71 -23.18 47.80
N GLN A 357 1.48 -23.64 48.00
CA GLN A 357 1.13 -24.68 48.97
C GLN A 357 0.98 -26.07 48.31
N SER A 358 1.23 -26.19 47.00
CA SER A 358 1.10 -27.45 46.26
C SER A 358 2.13 -28.46 46.73
N THR A 359 1.66 -29.59 47.26
CA THR A 359 2.48 -30.75 47.61
C THR A 359 2.44 -31.85 46.55
N LYS A 360 1.53 -31.75 45.57
CA LYS A 360 1.40 -32.67 44.43
C LYS A 360 0.92 -31.91 43.19
N PRO A 361 1.77 -31.67 42.17
CA PRO A 361 3.19 -32.02 42.11
C PRO A 361 4.05 -31.21 43.10
N GLU A 362 5.20 -31.74 43.50
CA GLU A 362 6.26 -30.96 44.14
C GLU A 362 6.86 -30.03 43.10
N LEU A 363 6.65 -28.72 43.28
CA LEU A 363 7.14 -27.68 42.37
C LEU A 363 8.41 -27.05 42.96
N THR A 364 9.45 -26.93 42.16
CA THR A 364 10.62 -26.11 42.53
C THR A 364 10.22 -24.63 42.61
N VAL A 365 11.00 -23.83 43.36
CA VAL A 365 10.77 -22.37 43.48
C VAL A 365 10.70 -21.71 42.09
N ALA A 366 11.59 -22.09 41.17
CA ALA A 366 11.60 -21.58 39.81
C ALA A 366 10.33 -21.94 39.01
N GLN A 367 9.80 -23.16 39.18
CA GLN A 367 8.54 -23.57 38.55
C GLN A 367 7.35 -22.80 39.12
N GLN A 368 7.30 -22.61 40.45
CA GLN A 368 6.25 -21.83 41.10
C GLN A 368 6.21 -20.37 40.60
N GLU A 369 7.38 -19.73 40.47
CA GLU A 369 7.49 -18.38 39.93
C GLU A 369 7.04 -18.30 38.47
N SER A 370 7.49 -19.23 37.62
CA SER A 370 7.11 -19.30 36.22
C SER A 370 5.59 -19.43 36.03
N ILE A 371 4.94 -20.30 36.80
CA ILE A 371 3.47 -20.46 36.75
C ILE A 371 2.78 -19.19 37.28
N CYS A 372 3.24 -18.64 38.40
CA CYS A 372 2.66 -17.43 39.00
C CYS A 372 2.75 -16.21 38.08
N ASN A 373 3.77 -16.14 37.25
CA ASN A 373 3.95 -15.09 36.25
C ASN A 373 2.93 -15.20 35.11
N LYS A 374 2.59 -16.43 34.69
CA LYS A 374 1.59 -16.69 33.66
C LYS A 374 0.14 -16.56 34.11
N LEU A 375 -0.14 -16.47 35.41
CA LEU A 375 -1.52 -16.35 35.90
C LEU A 375 -2.30 -15.20 35.27
N GLY A 376 -1.64 -14.09 34.90
CA GLY A 376 -2.31 -12.97 34.23
C GLY A 376 -3.02 -13.33 32.92
N GLU A 377 -2.53 -14.34 32.21
CA GLU A 377 -3.12 -14.81 30.96
C GLU A 377 -4.48 -15.47 31.18
N LEU A 378 -4.76 -15.99 32.37
CA LEU A 378 -6.05 -16.63 32.69
C LEU A 378 -7.24 -15.64 32.65
N ASN A 379 -6.98 -14.33 32.79
CA ASN A 379 -8.04 -13.34 32.69
C ASN A 379 -8.27 -12.85 31.26
N ARG A 380 -7.45 -13.26 30.29
CA ARG A 380 -7.57 -12.79 28.92
C ARG A 380 -8.53 -13.69 28.18
N VAL A 381 -9.50 -13.10 27.50
CA VAL A 381 -10.32 -13.84 26.53
C VAL A 381 -9.40 -14.40 25.45
N SER A 382 -9.55 -15.68 25.13
CA SER A 382 -8.72 -16.34 24.13
C SER A 382 -8.99 -15.78 22.73
N LEU A 383 -8.03 -15.90 21.81
CA LEU A 383 -8.23 -15.46 20.43
C LEU A 383 -9.39 -16.24 19.76
N ARG A 384 -9.57 -17.51 20.11
CA ARG A 384 -10.66 -18.37 19.61
C ARG A 384 -12.04 -17.82 20.01
N GLU A 385 -12.27 -17.60 21.30
CA GLU A 385 -13.55 -17.08 21.81
C GLU A 385 -13.85 -15.69 21.23
N ALA A 386 -12.83 -14.84 21.11
CA ALA A 386 -12.97 -13.53 20.49
C ALA A 386 -13.33 -13.63 19.00
N PHE A 387 -12.70 -14.55 18.26
CA PHE A 387 -13.00 -14.80 16.86
C PHE A 387 -14.41 -15.36 16.65
N GLU A 388 -14.86 -16.30 17.46
CA GLU A 388 -16.22 -16.85 17.39
C GLU A 388 -17.27 -15.76 17.66
N SER A 389 -17.04 -14.94 18.68
CA SER A 389 -17.90 -13.79 19.01
C SER A 389 -17.93 -12.76 17.88
N PHE A 390 -16.76 -12.50 17.28
CA PHE A 390 -16.61 -11.62 16.12
C PHE A 390 -17.37 -12.16 14.90
N CYS A 391 -17.20 -13.44 14.55
CA CYS A 391 -17.93 -14.08 13.46
C CYS A 391 -19.44 -14.04 13.67
N LYS A 392 -19.91 -14.28 14.90
CA LYS A 392 -21.33 -14.18 15.26
C LYS A 392 -21.86 -12.75 15.08
N LYS A 393 -21.13 -11.73 15.56
CA LYS A 393 -21.53 -10.32 15.45
C LYS A 393 -21.72 -9.88 14.00
N TYR A 394 -20.75 -10.19 13.14
CA TYR A 394 -20.77 -9.77 11.73
C TYR A 394 -21.46 -10.78 10.79
N THR A 395 -21.99 -11.88 11.34
CA THR A 395 -22.61 -12.98 10.59
C THR A 395 -21.69 -13.53 9.50
N ILE A 396 -20.45 -13.84 9.89
CA ILE A 396 -19.40 -14.34 9.00
C ILE A 396 -19.49 -15.87 8.95
N TYR A 397 -19.60 -16.43 7.74
CA TYR A 397 -19.68 -17.87 7.47
C TYR A 397 -18.38 -18.37 6.84
N LEU A 398 -17.76 -19.39 7.45
CA LEU A 398 -16.44 -19.92 7.08
C LEU A 398 -16.34 -21.45 7.11
N THR A 399 -17.45 -22.18 7.32
CA THR A 399 -17.39 -23.63 7.54
C THR A 399 -17.02 -24.43 6.28
N ASP A 400 -17.04 -23.80 5.10
CA ASP A 400 -16.55 -24.35 3.83
C ASP A 400 -15.05 -24.10 3.59
N LEU A 401 -14.39 -23.31 4.43
CA LEU A 401 -12.96 -22.97 4.32
C LEU A 401 -12.12 -23.75 5.35
N TRP A 402 -10.81 -23.66 5.21
CA TRP A 402 -9.88 -24.13 6.24
C TRP A 402 -10.16 -23.40 7.57
N PRO A 403 -10.40 -24.13 8.67
CA PRO A 403 -10.78 -23.51 9.92
C PRO A 403 -9.63 -22.67 10.49
N VAL A 404 -9.96 -21.47 11.00
CA VAL A 404 -8.95 -20.61 11.62
C VAL A 404 -8.33 -21.30 12.84
N PHE A 405 -9.16 -21.95 13.65
CA PHE A 405 -8.74 -22.74 14.81
C PHE A 405 -9.05 -24.21 14.57
N GLY A 406 -8.10 -25.10 14.85
CA GLY A 406 -8.28 -26.54 14.72
C GLY A 406 -9.31 -27.12 15.69
N GLU A 407 -9.96 -28.20 15.28
CA GLU A 407 -10.84 -29.05 16.09
C GLU A 407 -10.53 -30.53 15.82
N ASN A 408 -10.63 -31.39 16.85
CA ASN A 408 -10.64 -32.86 16.75
C ASN A 408 -9.68 -33.43 15.67
N ASP A 409 -8.38 -33.28 15.90
CA ASP A 409 -7.27 -33.75 15.04
C ASP A 409 -7.04 -32.98 13.73
N ALA A 410 -7.78 -31.91 13.44
CA ALA A 410 -7.51 -31.00 12.33
C ALA A 410 -6.66 -29.81 12.77
N VAL A 411 -5.62 -29.50 11.99
CA VAL A 411 -4.77 -28.32 12.17
C VAL A 411 -5.49 -27.06 11.69
N GLY A 412 -5.52 -26.01 12.49
CA GLY A 412 -6.05 -24.71 12.11
C GLY A 412 -5.01 -23.78 11.46
N LEU A 413 -5.48 -22.71 10.84
CA LEU A 413 -4.61 -21.66 10.28
C LEU A 413 -3.72 -21.00 11.36
N VAL A 414 -4.21 -20.90 12.61
CA VAL A 414 -3.44 -20.39 13.75
C VAL A 414 -2.20 -21.25 14.03
N ASP A 415 -2.31 -22.56 13.88
CA ASP A 415 -1.21 -23.49 14.16
C ASP A 415 -0.08 -23.34 13.14
N ILE A 416 -0.43 -23.14 11.86
CA ILE A 416 0.51 -22.79 10.79
C ILE A 416 1.22 -21.48 11.11
N ARG A 417 0.46 -20.44 11.49
CA ARG A 417 1.02 -19.14 11.89
C ARG A 417 2.02 -19.29 13.04
N ASN A 418 1.70 -20.10 14.05
CA ASN A 418 2.59 -20.31 15.19
C ASN A 418 3.90 -20.98 14.76
N LYS A 419 3.85 -22.03 13.93
CA LYS A 419 5.07 -22.66 13.38
C LYS A 419 5.93 -21.66 12.58
N LEU A 420 5.30 -20.88 11.69
CA LEU A 420 6.01 -19.89 10.86
C LEU A 420 6.71 -18.80 11.68
N ILE A 421 6.10 -18.34 12.78
CA ILE A 421 6.70 -17.29 13.65
C ILE A 421 7.84 -17.85 14.49
N HIS A 422 7.76 -19.10 14.91
CA HIS A 422 8.83 -19.74 15.68
C HIS A 422 10.01 -20.18 14.80
N GLY A 423 9.90 -20.03 13.49
CA GLY A 423 10.98 -20.35 12.54
C GLY A 423 11.17 -21.84 12.33
N ASP A 424 10.14 -22.65 12.63
CA ASP A 424 10.20 -24.10 12.45
C ASP A 424 10.31 -24.41 10.94
N PRO A 425 11.36 -25.12 10.48
CA PRO A 425 11.54 -25.40 9.07
C PRO A 425 10.40 -26.30 8.58
N LEU A 426 9.65 -25.82 7.58
CA LEU A 426 8.64 -26.63 6.90
C LEU A 426 9.32 -27.52 5.87
N ASP A 427 8.99 -28.81 5.91
CA ASP A 427 9.47 -29.76 4.90
C ASP A 427 8.92 -29.40 3.52
N HIS A 428 9.72 -29.65 2.47
CA HIS A 428 9.34 -29.44 1.07
C HIS A 428 8.04 -30.15 0.72
N ASP A 429 7.79 -31.31 1.32
CA ASP A 429 6.57 -32.08 1.10
C ASP A 429 5.30 -31.35 1.58
N VAL A 430 5.40 -30.40 2.50
CA VAL A 430 4.26 -29.63 3.05
C VAL A 430 4.09 -28.28 2.34
N PHE A 431 4.98 -27.93 1.41
CA PHE A 431 4.93 -26.65 0.71
C PHE A 431 3.62 -26.43 -0.07
N GLY A 432 3.13 -27.46 -0.77
CA GLY A 432 1.83 -27.42 -1.46
C GLY A 432 0.66 -27.16 -0.50
N THR A 433 0.70 -27.76 0.69
CA THR A 433 -0.28 -27.55 1.75
C THR A 433 -0.29 -26.10 2.23
N LEU A 434 0.89 -25.49 2.39
CA LEU A 434 1.00 -24.09 2.79
C LEU A 434 0.41 -23.14 1.74
N ILE A 435 0.58 -23.43 0.44
CA ILE A 435 -0.04 -22.64 -0.64
C ILE A 435 -1.56 -22.67 -0.51
N ILE A 436 -2.13 -23.85 -0.28
CA ILE A 436 -3.59 -24.02 -0.13
C ILE A 436 -4.08 -23.32 1.15
N ALA A 437 -3.41 -23.53 2.29
CA ALA A 437 -3.75 -22.86 3.53
C ALA A 437 -3.68 -21.33 3.42
N ARG A 438 -2.68 -20.80 2.70
CA ARG A 438 -2.59 -19.35 2.41
C ARG A 438 -3.82 -18.87 1.65
N GLU A 439 -4.23 -19.60 0.63
CA GLU A 439 -5.37 -19.16 -0.19
C GLU A 439 -6.70 -19.23 0.58
N HIS A 440 -6.87 -20.23 1.45
CA HIS A 440 -8.00 -20.27 2.40
C HIS A 440 -7.97 -19.14 3.42
N LEU A 441 -6.79 -18.74 3.92
CA LEU A 441 -6.63 -17.57 4.78
C LEU A 441 -6.99 -16.27 4.05
N LYS A 442 -6.60 -16.14 2.78
CA LYS A 442 -6.99 -15.02 1.91
C LYS A 442 -8.52 -14.95 1.77
N TYR A 443 -9.18 -16.05 1.42
CA TYR A 443 -10.65 -16.09 1.33
C TYR A 443 -11.32 -15.74 2.67
N THR A 444 -10.76 -16.23 3.78
CA THR A 444 -11.24 -15.90 5.12
C THR A 444 -11.17 -14.40 5.39
N LEU A 445 -10.02 -13.78 5.16
CA LEU A 445 -9.82 -12.34 5.36
C LEU A 445 -10.72 -11.52 4.42
N GLU A 446 -10.82 -11.88 3.15
CA GLU A 446 -11.69 -11.22 2.18
C GLU A 446 -13.17 -11.28 2.61
N ARG A 447 -13.66 -12.44 3.06
CA ARG A 447 -15.04 -12.57 3.60
C ARG A 447 -15.27 -11.70 4.83
N VAL A 448 -14.33 -11.71 5.76
CA VAL A 448 -14.37 -10.88 6.96
C VAL A 448 -14.49 -9.40 6.58
N LEU A 449 -13.64 -8.94 5.65
CA LEU A 449 -13.64 -7.56 5.15
C LEU A 449 -14.95 -7.22 4.44
N MET A 450 -15.49 -8.09 3.59
CA MET A 450 -16.79 -7.88 2.94
C MET A 450 -17.90 -7.70 3.97
N ARG A 451 -17.91 -8.49 5.04
CA ARG A 451 -18.93 -8.38 6.11
C ARG A 451 -18.77 -7.13 6.97
N ILE A 452 -17.53 -6.74 7.32
CA ILE A 452 -17.27 -5.47 8.03
C ILE A 452 -17.74 -4.28 7.19
N LEU A 453 -17.45 -4.28 5.89
CA LEU A 453 -17.85 -3.24 4.94
C LEU A 453 -19.34 -3.32 4.54
N ASN A 454 -20.11 -4.20 5.18
CA ASN A 454 -21.54 -4.41 4.92
C ASN A 454 -21.87 -4.80 3.47
N TRP A 455 -20.94 -5.43 2.76
CA TRP A 455 -21.18 -5.95 1.42
C TRP A 455 -21.90 -7.30 1.46
N ASN A 456 -22.78 -7.52 0.48
CA ASN A 456 -23.46 -8.79 0.33
C ASN A 456 -22.48 -9.85 -0.20
N LEU A 457 -22.17 -10.85 0.64
CA LEU A 457 -21.25 -11.93 0.31
C LEU A 457 -21.67 -12.70 -0.95
N ALA A 458 -22.97 -12.89 -1.20
CA ALA A 458 -23.47 -13.60 -2.37
C ALA A 458 -23.14 -12.89 -3.70
N LYS A 459 -22.83 -11.58 -3.66
CA LYS A 459 -22.38 -10.79 -4.82
C LYS A 459 -20.85 -10.72 -4.94
N SER A 460 -20.14 -11.51 -4.14
CA SER A 460 -18.68 -11.59 -4.19
C SER A 460 -18.22 -12.93 -4.74
N LYS A 461 -17.03 -12.93 -5.33
CA LYS A 461 -16.31 -14.12 -5.81
C LYS A 461 -15.61 -14.88 -4.67
N VAL A 462 -15.90 -14.52 -3.42
CA VAL A 462 -15.53 -15.27 -2.23
C VAL A 462 -16.75 -15.89 -1.55
N SER A 463 -17.93 -15.85 -2.17
CA SER A 463 -19.10 -16.60 -1.70
C SER A 463 -18.84 -18.11 -1.67
N PRO A 464 -19.49 -18.87 -0.77
CA PRO A 464 -19.40 -20.33 -0.76
C PRO A 464 -19.76 -20.94 -2.12
N GLU A 465 -20.79 -20.42 -2.79
CA GLU A 465 -21.26 -20.91 -4.08
C GLU A 465 -20.21 -20.70 -5.18
N TYR A 466 -19.56 -19.53 -5.20
CA TYR A 466 -18.51 -19.25 -6.18
C TYR A 466 -17.25 -20.08 -5.92
N LEU A 467 -16.80 -20.15 -4.66
CA LEU A 467 -15.59 -20.89 -4.30
C LEU A 467 -15.75 -22.39 -4.51
N ALA A 468 -16.94 -22.97 -4.28
CA ALA A 468 -17.18 -24.38 -4.56
C ALA A 468 -16.90 -24.78 -6.02
N ILE A 469 -17.08 -23.85 -6.97
CA ILE A 469 -16.89 -24.09 -8.41
C ILE A 469 -15.50 -23.63 -8.88
N TYR A 470 -15.08 -22.43 -8.48
CA TYR A 470 -13.91 -21.73 -9.04
C TYR A 470 -12.78 -21.52 -8.02
N GLY A 471 -12.99 -21.82 -6.74
CA GLY A 471 -12.03 -21.59 -5.68
C GLY A 471 -10.83 -22.53 -5.76
N PHE A 472 -9.63 -21.95 -5.80
CA PHE A 472 -8.39 -22.71 -5.73
C PHE A 472 -8.26 -23.43 -4.38
N GLY A 473 -7.84 -24.71 -4.40
CA GLY A 473 -7.60 -25.50 -3.19
C GLY A 473 -8.86 -25.92 -2.43
N MET A 474 -10.07 -25.74 -2.99
CA MET A 474 -11.31 -26.16 -2.34
C MET A 474 -11.53 -27.67 -2.39
N LYS A 475 -11.17 -28.32 -3.51
CA LYS A 475 -11.32 -29.78 -3.68
C LYS A 475 -10.31 -30.58 -2.86
N ASP A 476 -9.14 -30.00 -2.62
CA ASP A 476 -8.02 -30.67 -1.95
C ASP A 476 -8.01 -30.43 -0.43
N LEU A 477 -8.92 -29.60 0.09
CA LEU A 477 -8.94 -29.12 1.47
C LEU A 477 -8.77 -30.25 2.50
N GLN A 478 -9.60 -31.30 2.43
CA GLN A 478 -9.57 -32.40 3.38
C GLN A 478 -8.27 -33.21 3.33
N THR A 479 -7.72 -33.40 2.13
CA THR A 479 -6.48 -34.15 1.90
C THR A 479 -5.30 -33.40 2.52
N GLU A 480 -5.21 -32.10 2.26
CA GLU A 480 -4.13 -31.25 2.72
C GLU A 480 -4.19 -31.01 4.23
N GLN A 481 -5.39 -30.86 4.81
CA GLN A 481 -5.57 -30.81 6.27
C GLN A 481 -5.02 -32.05 6.97
N LYS A 482 -5.30 -33.24 6.44
CA LYS A 482 -4.78 -34.50 6.98
C LYS A 482 -3.26 -34.59 6.83
N LYS A 483 -2.73 -34.15 5.69
CA LYS A 483 -1.28 -34.13 5.43
C LYS A 483 -0.55 -33.27 6.45
N LEU A 484 -1.06 -32.06 6.70
CA LEU A 484 -0.47 -31.16 7.68
C LEU A 484 -0.63 -31.67 9.11
N SER A 485 -1.78 -32.24 9.46
CA SER A 485 -1.99 -32.80 10.80
C SER A 485 -0.99 -33.90 11.15
N LYS A 486 -0.71 -34.80 10.20
CA LYS A 486 0.34 -35.82 10.37
C LYS A 486 1.73 -35.21 10.59
N TYR A 487 2.03 -34.08 9.96
CA TYR A 487 3.33 -33.41 10.09
C TYR A 487 3.46 -32.58 11.37
N ILE A 488 2.35 -32.07 11.93
CA ILE A 488 2.39 -31.28 13.17
C ILE A 488 2.35 -32.18 14.40
N HIS A 489 1.59 -33.27 14.35
CA HIS A 489 1.37 -34.17 15.50
C HIS A 489 2.19 -35.46 15.46
N GLY A 490 2.77 -35.83 14.31
CA GLY A 490 3.74 -36.91 14.18
C GLY A 490 5.15 -36.36 14.34
#